data_AF-A0A7C5PAB4-F1
#
_entry.id   AF-A0A7C5PAB4-F1
#
_cell.length_a   1.000
_cell.length_b   1.000
_cell.length_c   1.000
_cell.angle_alpha   90.00
_cell.angle_beta   90.00
_cell.angle_gamma   90.00
#
_symmetry.space_group_name_H-M   'P 1'
#
loop_
_entity.id
_entity.type
_entity.pdbx_description
1 polymer ?
#
loop_
_entity_poly.entity_id
_entity_poly.type
_entity_poly.pdbx_seq_one_letter_code
_entity_poly.pdbx_strand_id
1 'polypeptide(L)'
;MAKKLRLDVEVIKLKETRDTFYATLYIYFKDGNGEPIPLYCDKNQDPSVESICKALRGMMFLLSFHPRYSALKRIRREIMKFS
;
A
#
# COMPACT_ATOMS: atom_id res chain seq x y z
N MET A 1 -4.15 -0.16 10.82
CA MET A 1 -3.41 -0.39 9.57
C MET A 1 -2.02 0.26 9.61
N ALA A 2 -1.94 1.59 9.63
CA ALA A 2 -0.67 2.35 9.63
C ALA A 2 0.32 1.95 10.74
N LYS A 3 -0.14 1.82 12.00
CA LYS A 3 0.72 1.38 13.13
C LYS A 3 1.36 -0.01 12.95
N LYS A 4 0.73 -0.95 12.25
CA LYS A 4 1.30 -2.30 11.99
C LYS A 4 2.35 -2.28 10.88
N LEU A 5 2.31 -1.28 10.01
CA LEU A 5 3.26 -1.13 8.92
C LEU A 5 4.51 -0.32 9.34
N ARG A 6 4.47 0.42 10.46
CA ARG A 6 5.56 1.34 10.90
C ARG A 6 6.03 2.28 9.79
N LEU A 7 5.12 2.60 8.87
CA LEU A 7 5.31 3.55 7.79
C LEU A 7 4.44 4.77 8.08
N ASP A 8 4.92 5.95 7.71
CA ASP A 8 4.09 7.15 7.71
C ASP A 8 3.08 7.03 6.56
N VAL A 9 1.81 6.77 6.88
CA VAL A 9 0.77 6.41 5.91
C VAL A 9 -0.45 7.29 6.13
N GLU A 10 -0.82 8.02 5.10
CA GLU A 10 -2.10 8.72 5.01
C GLU A 10 -3.19 7.76 4.50
N VAL A 11 -4.34 7.72 5.17
CA VAL A 11 -5.50 6.91 4.75
C VAL A 11 -6.61 7.83 4.29
N ILE A 12 -6.85 7.88 2.98
CA ILE A 12 -7.93 8.66 2.38
C ILE A 12 -9.10 7.73 2.10
N LYS A 13 -10.26 7.97 2.73
CA LYS A 13 -11.50 7.25 2.42
C LYS A 13 -12.24 7.98 1.31
N LEU A 14 -12.28 7.39 0.12
CA LEU A 14 -13.14 7.87 -0.96
C LEU A 14 -14.58 7.40 -0.67
N LYS A 15 -15.50 8.35 -0.54
CA LYS A 15 -16.91 8.08 -0.24
C LYS A 15 -17.62 7.81 -1.56
N GLU A 16 -17.78 6.54 -1.92
CA GLU A 16 -18.58 6.18 -3.10
C GLU A 16 -20.06 6.49 -2.85
N THR A 17 -20.64 7.31 -3.73
CA THR A 17 -22.05 7.66 -3.73
C THR A 17 -22.87 6.47 -4.19
N ARG A 18 -23.65 5.92 -3.24
CA ARG A 18 -24.98 5.31 -3.38
C ARG A 18 -25.25 4.65 -4.75
N ASP A 19 -24.80 3.41 -4.90
CA ASP A 19 -25.70 2.25 -5.06
C ASP A 19 -24.85 0.97 -5.11
N THR A 20 -25.09 0.06 -4.16
CA THR A 20 -24.60 -1.33 -4.11
C THR A 20 -23.09 -1.62 -4.06
N PHE A 21 -22.61 -1.86 -2.83
CA PHE A 21 -21.98 -3.13 -2.42
C PHE A 21 -20.57 -3.52 -2.93
N TYR A 22 -19.78 -2.64 -3.55
CA TYR A 22 -18.38 -2.97 -3.92
C TYR A 22 -17.40 -1.81 -3.71
N ALA A 23 -17.18 -1.43 -2.45
CA ALA A 23 -16.13 -0.46 -2.12
C ALA A 23 -14.77 -1.04 -2.49
N THR A 24 -14.20 -0.59 -3.61
CA THR A 24 -12.88 -1.06 -4.05
C THR A 24 -11.80 -0.34 -3.25
N LEU A 25 -10.96 -1.09 -2.55
CA LEU A 25 -9.84 -0.54 -1.80
C LEU A 25 -8.64 -0.37 -2.72
N TYR A 26 -8.26 0.86 -2.98
CA TYR A 26 -7.02 1.20 -3.68
C TYR A 26 -6.00 1.81 -2.70
N ILE A 27 -4.77 1.29 -2.73
CA ILE A 27 -3.66 1.82 -1.92
C ILE A 27 -2.50 2.17 -2.85
N TYR A 28 -2.04 3.41 -2.72
CA TYR A 28 -0.92 3.94 -3.48
C TYR A 28 0.18 4.42 -2.54
N PHE A 29 1.42 4.42 -3.04
CA PHE A 29 2.57 5.02 -2.40
C PHE A 29 2.96 6.32 -3.10
N LYS A 30 3.12 7.41 -2.35
CA LYS A 30 3.44 8.74 -2.89
C LYS A 30 4.79 9.20 -2.31
N ASP A 31 5.79 9.39 -3.16
CA ASP A 31 7.14 9.84 -2.78
C ASP A 31 7.34 11.37 -2.87
N GLY A 32 6.27 12.15 -2.82
CA GLY A 32 6.34 13.61 -2.99
C GLY A 32 6.70 14.11 -4.40
N ASN A 33 7.47 13.35 -5.19
CA ASN A 33 8.08 13.78 -6.47
C ASN A 33 7.72 12.88 -7.67
N GLY A 34 6.44 12.52 -7.84
CA GLY A 34 6.00 11.76 -9.02
C GLY A 34 4.57 11.23 -8.93
N GLU A 35 4.19 10.44 -9.94
CA GLU A 35 2.92 9.71 -9.94
C GLU A 35 2.86 8.69 -8.78
N PRO A 36 1.71 8.56 -8.08
CA PRO A 36 1.54 7.56 -7.05
C PRO A 36 1.75 6.15 -7.60
N ILE A 37 2.52 5.34 -6.88
CA ILE A 37 2.81 3.95 -7.25
C ILE A 37 1.68 3.06 -6.70
N PRO A 38 0.92 2.33 -7.53
CA PRO A 38 -0.09 1.42 -7.04
C PRO A 38 0.54 0.27 -6.26
N LEU A 39 0.09 0.04 -5.02
CA LEU A 39 0.58 -1.04 -4.16
C LEU A 39 -0.44 -2.15 -3.95
N TYR A 40 -1.73 -1.82 -3.92
CA TYR A 40 -2.79 -2.78 -3.64
C TYR A 40 -4.10 -2.34 -4.26
N CYS A 41 -4.85 -3.29 -4.81
CA CYS A 41 -6.21 -3.12 -5.28
C CYS A 41 -7.00 -4.35 -4.84
N ASP A 42 -8.13 -4.14 -4.16
CA ASP A 42 -9.03 -5.22 -3.80
C ASP A 42 -10.48 -4.80 -3.95
N LYS A 43 -11.23 -5.63 -4.66
CA LYS A 43 -12.67 -5.46 -4.93
C LYS A 43 -13.52 -6.31 -3.98
N ASN A 44 -12.89 -7.12 -3.14
CA ASN A 44 -13.56 -8.01 -2.19
C ASN A 44 -13.87 -7.29 -0.87
N GLN A 45 -14.94 -7.73 -0.22
CA GLN A 45 -15.59 -6.95 0.84
C GLN A 45 -14.93 -7.00 2.22
N ASP A 46 -13.99 -7.90 2.47
CA ASP A 46 -13.38 -7.96 3.82
C ASP A 46 -11.99 -8.63 3.87
N PRO A 47 -10.99 -8.09 3.14
CA PRO A 47 -9.61 -8.52 3.34
C PRO A 47 -9.16 -8.18 4.76
N SER A 48 -8.69 -9.19 5.50
CA SER A 48 -8.15 -8.95 6.84
C SER A 48 -7.01 -7.93 6.79
N VAL A 49 -6.92 -7.08 7.81
CA VAL A 49 -5.85 -6.06 7.92
C VAL A 49 -4.46 -6.70 7.79
N GLU A 50 -4.30 -7.92 8.30
CA GLU A 50 -3.06 -8.70 8.19
C GLU A 50 -2.76 -9.11 6.74
N SER A 51 -3.75 -9.62 6.01
CA SER A 51 -3.61 -9.98 4.59
C SER A 51 -3.18 -8.77 3.76
N ILE A 52 -3.83 -7.62 3.97
CA ILE A 52 -3.47 -6.37 3.29
C ILE A 52 -2.04 -5.93 3.67
N CYS A 53 -1.69 -5.98 4.95
CA CYS A 53 -0.33 -5.62 5.38
C CYS A 53 0.73 -6.53 4.73
N LYS A 54 0.44 -7.84 4.61
CA LYS A 54 1.33 -8.81 3.96
C LYS A 54 1.48 -8.52 2.46
N ALA A 55 0.37 -8.28 1.77
CA ALA A 55 0.38 -7.92 0.34
C ALA A 55 1.15 -6.61 0.09
N LEU A 56 0.90 -5.57 0.90
CA LEU A 56 1.62 -4.30 0.82
C LEU A 56 3.12 -4.48 1.02
N ARG A 57 3.56 -5.20 2.06
CA ARG A 57 5.00 -5.46 2.29
C ARG A 57 5.63 -6.18 1.11
N GLY A 58 4.97 -7.21 0.58
CA GLY A 58 5.46 -7.94 -0.60
C GLY A 58 5.60 -7.04 -1.82
N MET A 59 4.58 -6.22 -2.11
CA MET A 59 4.61 -5.31 -3.26
C MET A 59 5.68 -4.23 -3.10
N MET A 60 5.79 -3.61 -1.91
CA MET A 60 6.82 -2.61 -1.63
C MET A 60 8.23 -3.20 -1.73
N PHE A 61 8.43 -4.44 -1.26
CA PHE A 61 9.70 -5.15 -1.40
C PHE A 61 10.03 -5.40 -2.88
N LEU A 62 9.10 -5.96 -3.65
CA LEU A 62 9.29 -6.23 -5.08
C LEU A 62 9.63 -4.94 -5.86
N LEU A 63 8.82 -3.90 -5.66
CA LEU A 63 8.98 -2.63 -6.37
C LEU A 63 10.23 -1.86 -5.93
N SER A 64 10.80 -2.15 -4.75
CA SER A 64 12.07 -1.56 -4.31
C SER A 64 13.27 -1.93 -5.21
N PHE A 65 13.17 -3.00 -6.00
CA PHE A 65 14.20 -3.38 -6.97
C PHE A 65 14.04 -2.66 -8.32
N HIS A 66 12.89 -2.03 -8.56
CA HIS A 66 12.61 -1.37 -9.83
C HIS A 66 13.32 0.00 -9.91
N PRO A 67 14.08 0.30 -10.99
CA PRO A 67 14.89 1.52 -11.07
C PRO A 67 14.06 2.81 -11.04
N ARG A 68 12.82 2.78 -11.55
CA ARG A 68 11.86 3.91 -11.53
C ARG A 68 11.42 4.31 -10.11
N TYR A 69 11.45 3.40 -9.14
CA TYR A 69 10.86 3.60 -7.81
C TYR A 69 11.93 3.72 -6.73
N SER A 70 12.84 4.68 -6.92
CA SER A 70 13.97 4.95 -6.01
C SER A 70 13.54 5.19 -4.56
N ALA A 71 12.36 5.78 -4.35
CA ALA A 71 11.70 5.94 -3.07
C ALA A 71 11.64 4.66 -2.22
N LEU A 72 11.24 3.56 -2.86
CA LEU A 72 10.99 2.28 -2.22
C LEU A 72 12.30 1.55 -1.88
N LYS A 73 13.44 1.95 -2.47
CA LYS A 73 14.76 1.41 -2.12
C LYS A 73 15.10 1.60 -0.65
N ARG A 74 14.68 2.73 -0.05
CA ARG A 74 14.89 3.00 1.39
C ARG A 74 14.06 2.05 2.25
N ILE A 75 12.83 1.76 1.82
CA ILE A 75 11.88 0.91 2.55
C ILE A 75 12.32 -0.55 2.59
N ARG A 76 13.03 -1.04 1.57
CA ARG A 76 13.56 -2.42 1.55
C ARG A 76 14.35 -2.77 2.82
N ARG A 77 15.22 -1.86 3.27
CA ARG A 77 16.01 -2.04 4.49
C ARG A 77 15.15 -2.16 5.74
N GLU A 78 14.05 -1.41 5.79
CA GLU A 78 13.12 -1.48 6.91
C GLU A 78 12.29 -2.77 6.87
N ILE A 79 11.83 -3.23 5.70
CA ILE A 79 11.11 -4.50 5.58
C ILE A 79 11.97 -5.69 6.02
N MET A 80 13.24 -5.73 5.62
CA MET A 80 14.17 -6.83 5.97
C MET A 80 14.52 -6.89 7.47
N LYS A 81 14.48 -5.76 8.19
CA LYS A 81 14.75 -5.75 9.65
C LYS A 81 13.64 -6.38 10.49
N PHE A 82 12.44 -6.52 9.92
CA PHE A 82 11.24 -6.97 10.63
C PHE A 82 10.63 -8.24 10.00
N SER A 83 11.40 -8.95 9.17
CA SER A 83 11.03 -10.24 8.59
C SER A 83 11.62 -11.40 9.40
#